data_AF-A0A9E0Z598-F1
#
_entry.id   AF-A0A9E0Z598-F1
#
_cell.length_a   1.000
_cell.length_b   1.000
_cell.length_c   1.000
_cell.angle_alpha   90.00
_cell.angle_beta   90.00
_cell.angle_gamma   90.00
#
_symmetry.space_group_name_H-M   'P 1'
#
loop_
_entity.id
_entity.type
_entity.pdbx_description
1 polymer ?
#
loop_
_entity_poly.entity_id
_entity_poly.type
_entity_poly.pdbx_seq_one_letter_code
_entity_poly.pdbx_strand_id
1 'polypeptide(L)' 'MRKLALNDEILLKIEKPARYIGNEVNSVMKDPEKVDIRFAMCFPDVSEVL' A
#
# COMPACT_ATOMS: atom_id res chain seq x y z
N MET A 1 7.36 13.50 6.49
CA MET A 1 6.86 12.11 6.45
C MET A 1 5.85 11.99 5.31
N ARG A 2 5.83 10.88 4.57
CA ARG A 2 4.79 10.64 3.55
C ARG A 2 3.43 10.49 4.24
N LYS A 3 2.37 10.89 3.55
CA LYS A 3 0.99 10.66 4.01
C LYS A 3 0.69 9.17 3.89
N LEU A 4 0.28 8.56 5.01
CA LEU A 4 -0.10 7.14 5.04
C LEU A 4 -1.36 6.91 4.21
N ALA A 5 -1.44 5.74 3.57
CA ALA A 5 -2.60 5.34 2.78
C ALA A 5 -3.82 5.06 3.68
N LEU A 6 -3.57 4.58 4.91
CA LEU A 6 -4.56 4.31 5.95
C LEU A 6 -4.30 5.19 7.17
N ASN A 7 -5.33 5.44 7.97
CA ASN A 7 -5.17 6.15 9.24
C ASN A 7 -4.57 5.22 10.32
N ASP A 8 -4.04 5.83 11.38
CA ASP A 8 -3.39 5.09 12.46
C ASP A 8 -4.35 4.12 13.17
N GLU A 9 -5.63 4.51 13.32
CA GLU A 9 -6.66 3.66 13.94
C GLU A 9 -6.89 2.34 13.19
N ILE A 10 -6.82 2.35 11.85
CA ILE A 10 -6.94 1.14 11.02
C ILE A 10 -5.62 0.37 11.06
N LEU A 11 -4.47 1.05 10.94
CA LEU A 11 -3.16 0.42 10.98
C LEU A 11 -2.90 -0.34 12.29
N LEU A 12 -3.42 0.15 13.42
CA LEU A 12 -3.31 -0.53 14.71
C LEU A 12 -4.20 -1.80 14.83
N LYS A 13 -5.15 -1.99 13.91
CA LYS A 13 -6.09 -3.14 13.92
C LYS A 13 -5.70 -4.24 12.94
N ILE A 14 -4.72 -4.01 12.07
CA ILE A 14 -4.32 -4.96 11.03
C ILE A 14 -3.01 -5.64 11.38
N GLU A 15 -2.88 -6.89 10.96
CA GLU A 15 -1.61 -7.63 11.09
C GLU A 15 -0.59 -7.07 10.08
N LYS A 16 0.68 -6.96 10.50
CA LYS A 16 1.81 -6.51 9.66
C LYS A 16 1.53 -5.15 8.95
N PRO A 17 1.25 -4.07 9.71
CA PRO A 17 0.82 -2.77 9.16
C PRO A 17 1.85 -2.13 8.21
N ALA A 18 3.13 -2.48 8.35
CA ALA A 18 4.20 -2.03 7.45
C ALA A 18 3.96 -2.39 5.97
N ARG A 19 3.10 -3.37 5.66
CA ARG A 19 2.68 -3.67 4.28
C ARG A 19 1.84 -2.56 3.64
N TYR A 20 1.21 -1.70 4.45
CA TYR A 20 0.22 -0.73 4.00
C TYR A 20 0.69 0.73 4.09
N ILE A 21 1.93 0.98 4.51
CA ILE A 21 2.48 2.34 4.69
C ILE A 21 3.18 2.89 3.44
N GLY A 22 3.44 2.07 2.42
CA GLY A 22 3.96 2.51 1.11
C GLY A 22 5.36 3.13 1.13
N ASN A 23 6.27 2.67 1.99
CA ASN A 23 7.62 3.22 2.17
C ASN A 23 8.74 2.34 1.59
N GLU A 24 8.46 1.62 0.50
CA GLU A 24 9.43 0.73 -0.14
C GLU A 24 10.59 1.52 -0.75
N VAL A 25 11.81 1.05 -0.48
CA VAL A 25 13.03 1.60 -1.08
C VAL A 25 12.98 1.39 -2.59
N ASN A 26 13.30 2.43 -3.37
CA ASN A 26 13.22 2.44 -4.83
C ASN A 26 11.79 2.40 -5.41
N SER A 27 10.76 2.66 -4.61
CA SER A 27 9.41 2.92 -5.13
C SER A 27 9.40 4.16 -6.02
N VAL A 28 8.83 4.04 -7.23
CA VAL A 28 8.67 5.14 -8.18
C VAL A 28 7.20 5.56 -8.21
N MET A 29 6.92 6.76 -7.70
CA MET A 29 5.59 7.35 -7.78
C MET A 29 5.42 8.07 -9.11
N LYS A 30 4.52 7.57 -9.96
CA LYS A 30 4.19 8.22 -11.24
C LYS A 30 3.09 9.27 -11.02
N ASP A 31 3.17 10.34 -11.80
CA ASP A 31 2.12 11.35 -11.87
C ASP A 31 0.88 10.77 -12.59
N PRO A 32 -0.28 10.64 -11.92
CA PRO A 32 -1.47 10.04 -12.52
C PRO A 32 -2.01 10.80 -13.73
N GLU A 33 -1.71 12.10 -13.87
CA GLU A 33 -2.13 12.91 -15.02
C GLU A 33 -1.27 12.69 -16.26
N LYS A 34 -0.09 12.08 -16.10
CA LYS A 34 0.89 11.85 -17.17
C LYS A 34 0.99 10.39 -17.60
N VAL A 35 0.03 9.55 -17.20
CA VAL A 35 0.01 8.12 -17.54
C VAL A 35 -1.29 7.76 -18.24
N ASP A 36 -1.18 7.12 -19.41
CA ASP A 36 -2.33 6.75 -20.23
C ASP A 36 -3.11 5.56 -19.65
N ILE A 37 -2.42 4.67 -18.91
CA ILE A 37 -2.98 3.42 -18.39
C ILE A 37 -2.57 3.23 -16.93
N ARG A 38 -3.53 2.81 -16.08
CA ARG A 38 -3.33 2.54 -14.65
C ARG A 38 -3.85 1.15 -14.30
N PHE A 39 -2.98 0.32 -13.71
CA PHE A 39 -3.33 -1.01 -13.21
C PHE A 39 -3.26 -1.03 -11.69
N ALA A 40 -4.26 -1.63 -11.04
CA ALA A 40 -4.24 -1.94 -9.63
C ALA A 40 -4.16 -3.46 -9.48
N MET A 41 -3.20 -3.95 -8.70
CA MET A 41 -3.14 -5.35 -8.31
C MET A 41 -3.83 -5.49 -6.96
N CYS A 42 -4.95 -6.20 -6.92
CA CYS A 42 -5.67 -6.52 -5.70
C CYS A 42 -5.38 -7.97 -5.34
N PHE A 43 -4.42 -8.17 -4.45
CA PHE A 43 -4.17 -9.48 -3.88
C PHE A 43 -5.12 -9.67 -2.69
N PRO A 44 -5.85 -10.79 -2.59
CA PRO A 44 -6.51 -11.15 -1.34
C PRO A 44 -5.44 -11.22 -0.26
N ASP A 45 -5.78 -10.82 0.97
CA ASP A 45 -4.84 -10.88 2.07
C ASP A 45 -4.26 -12.30 2.13
N VAL A 46 -2.94 -12.39 2.37
CA VAL A 46 -2.25 -13.67 2.31
C VAL A 46 -2.92 -14.56 3.35
N SER A 47 -3.68 -15.57 2.92
CA SER A 47 -4.06 -16.65 3.82
C SER A 47 -2.74 -17.24 4.30
N GLU A 48 -2.33 -16.91 5.51
CA GLU A 48 -1.22 -17.61 6.15
C GLU A 48 -1.78 -19.01 6.39
N VAL A 49 -1.51 -19.91 5.45
CA VAL A 49 -1.86 -21.32 5.60
C VAL A 49 -1.14 -21.77 6.88
N LEU A 50 -1.94 -22.02 7.92
CA LEU A 50 -1.53 -22.58 9.20
C LEU A 50 -0.75 -23.89 9.01
#